data_AF-A0A9E1ZFQ6-F1
#
_entry.id   AF-A0A9E1ZFQ6-F1
#
_cell.length_a   1.000
_cell.length_b   1.000
_cell.length_c   1.000
_cell.angle_alpha   90.00
_cell.angle_beta   90.00
_cell.angle_gamma   90.00
#
_symmetry.space_group_name_H-M   'P 1'
#
loop_
_entity.id
_entity.type
_entity.pdbx_description
1 polymer ?
#
loop_
_entity_poly.entity_id
_entity_poly.type
_entity_poly.pdbx_seq_one_letter_code
_entity_poly.pdbx_strand_id
1 'polypeptide(L)'
;MKGYGLIIFAVLATVAGAVTAVFLINAQDTISTQDATISKHEVEIKGLKSEKATLETNKADLTQKLDSTTTTLRSTETKLSDLTTEHYKKIAEHAELMEQVAEKLTAQDEEISALNTKLSTAQNKNRDYDSKIKDLNSLMADKDRAIDDIGRRLESAEEDRDHLMLERKKLIAEKAELEKQFQDILVLRQKVQQLQVELTASRKLEWLRRGFYGGARKKGGSRLMGMSKKSQSKTVSPNADLNVEVRRDGTVKIVPIQTNLPPNGVTP
;
A
#
# COMPACT_ATOMS: atom_id res chain seq x y z
N MET A 1 -89.46 135.55 91.54
CA MET A 1 -89.51 134.88 90.23
C MET A 1 -88.56 133.70 90.28
N LYS A 2 -89.13 132.50 90.49
CA LYS A 2 -88.44 131.21 90.52
C LYS A 2 -88.32 130.71 89.07
N GLY A 3 -87.19 130.12 88.66
CA GLY A 3 -87.18 129.18 87.52
C GLY A 3 -86.05 129.30 86.48
N TYR A 4 -85.64 130.49 86.03
CA TYR A 4 -84.94 130.61 84.74
C TYR A 4 -83.44 130.31 84.71
N GLY A 5 -82.69 130.52 85.81
CA GLY A 5 -81.23 130.28 85.85
C GLY A 5 -80.83 128.80 85.86
N LEU A 6 -81.61 127.95 86.52
CA LEU A 6 -81.42 126.50 86.53
C LEU A 6 -81.73 125.88 85.15
N ILE A 7 -82.66 126.49 84.39
CA ILE A 7 -83.03 126.04 83.05
C ILE A 7 -81.91 126.35 82.05
N ILE A 8 -81.30 127.54 82.11
CA ILE A 8 -80.23 127.94 81.19
C ILE A 8 -78.96 127.10 81.40
N PHE A 9 -78.58 126.83 82.66
CA PHE A 9 -77.43 125.98 82.96
C PHE A 9 -77.68 124.52 82.57
N ALA A 10 -78.91 124.02 82.75
CA ALA A 10 -79.30 122.70 82.28
C ALA A 10 -79.26 122.60 80.74
N VAL A 11 -79.70 123.64 80.01
CA VAL A 11 -79.66 123.68 78.54
C VAL A 11 -78.23 123.77 78.01
N LEU A 12 -77.35 124.55 78.64
CA LEU A 12 -75.93 124.60 78.25
C LEU A 12 -75.20 123.29 78.55
N ALA A 13 -75.51 122.63 79.68
CA ALA A 13 -74.95 121.32 80.00
C ALA A 13 -75.45 120.22 79.04
N THR A 14 -76.71 120.26 78.61
CA THR A 14 -77.24 119.30 77.63
C THR A 14 -76.70 119.54 76.23
N VAL A 15 -76.50 120.80 75.82
CA VAL A 15 -75.89 121.13 74.53
C VAL A 15 -74.39 120.80 74.50
N ALA A 16 -73.64 121.10 75.57
CA ALA A 16 -72.23 120.71 75.67
C ALA A 16 -72.06 119.19 75.73
N GLY A 17 -72.94 118.49 76.47
CA GLY A 17 -73.04 117.03 76.47
C GLY A 17 -73.37 116.44 75.10
N ALA A 18 -74.27 117.09 74.34
CA ALA A 18 -74.63 116.66 72.99
C ALA A 18 -73.49 116.88 71.98
N VAL A 19 -72.77 118.00 72.04
CA VAL A 19 -71.62 118.28 71.14
C VAL A 19 -70.45 117.34 71.42
N THR A 20 -70.15 117.08 72.69
CA THR A 20 -69.12 116.10 73.08
C THR A 20 -69.54 114.67 72.71
N ALA A 21 -70.82 114.32 72.85
CA ALA A 21 -71.33 113.02 72.40
C ALA A 21 -71.21 112.86 70.87
N VAL A 22 -71.53 113.87 70.06
CA VAL A 22 -71.39 113.82 68.60
C VAL A 22 -69.92 113.69 68.18
N PHE A 23 -69.00 114.39 68.82
CA PHE A 23 -67.57 114.25 68.56
C PHE A 23 -67.05 112.85 68.93
N LEU A 24 -67.50 112.30 70.07
CA LEU A 24 -67.19 110.94 70.50
C LEU A 24 -67.76 109.88 69.55
N ILE A 25 -68.97 110.09 69.00
CA ILE A 25 -69.58 109.19 68.01
C ILE A 25 -68.77 109.19 66.70
N ASN A 26 -68.39 110.38 66.18
CA ASN A 26 -67.58 110.46 64.96
C ASN A 26 -66.18 109.87 65.16
N ALA A 27 -65.56 110.10 66.34
CA ALA A 27 -64.29 109.47 66.70
C ALA A 27 -64.44 107.94 66.76
N GLN A 28 -65.52 107.42 67.35
CA GLN A 28 -65.82 105.99 67.42
C GLN A 28 -65.99 105.36 66.04
N ASP A 29 -66.65 106.05 65.10
CA ASP A 29 -66.79 105.58 63.71
C ASP A 29 -65.44 105.55 62.97
N THR A 30 -64.60 106.57 63.16
CA THR A 30 -63.24 106.56 62.59
C THR A 30 -62.34 105.49 63.22
N ILE A 31 -62.47 105.23 64.52
CA ILE A 31 -61.72 104.17 65.22
C ILE A 31 -62.21 102.80 64.74
N SER A 32 -63.53 102.60 64.61
CA SER A 32 -64.13 101.36 64.12
C SER A 32 -63.70 101.03 62.69
N THR A 33 -63.67 102.03 61.81
CA THR A 33 -63.21 101.85 60.42
C THR A 33 -61.70 101.57 60.34
N GLN A 34 -60.89 102.26 61.14
CA GLN A 34 -59.46 101.98 61.23
C GLN A 34 -59.18 100.58 61.79
N ASP A 35 -59.90 100.14 62.83
CA ASP A 35 -59.81 98.78 63.37
C ASP A 35 -60.11 97.72 62.31
N ALA A 36 -61.14 97.92 61.49
CA ALA A 36 -61.47 97.00 60.40
C ALA A 36 -60.34 96.92 59.35
N THR A 37 -59.72 98.05 58.99
CA THR A 37 -58.58 98.07 58.07
C THR A 37 -57.32 97.45 58.66
N ILE A 38 -57.02 97.71 59.94
CA ILE A 38 -55.90 97.11 60.66
C ILE A 38 -56.09 95.59 60.71
N SER A 39 -57.29 95.12 61.03
CA SER A 39 -57.62 93.69 61.06
C SER A 39 -57.44 93.04 59.69
N LYS A 40 -57.85 93.71 58.60
CA LYS A 40 -57.62 93.23 57.23
C LYS A 40 -56.13 93.16 56.88
N HIS A 41 -55.36 94.21 57.18
CA HIS A 41 -53.91 94.22 56.94
C HIS A 41 -53.18 93.17 57.78
N GLU A 42 -53.63 92.91 59.00
CA GLU A 42 -53.06 91.87 59.85
C GLU A 42 -53.23 90.47 59.25
N VAL A 43 -54.41 90.18 58.66
CA VAL A 43 -54.67 88.94 57.93
C VAL A 43 -53.76 88.82 56.70
N GLU A 44 -53.63 89.90 55.93
CA GLU A 44 -52.78 89.93 54.73
C GLU A 44 -51.29 89.73 55.06
N ILE A 45 -50.78 90.40 56.10
CA ILE A 45 -49.42 90.22 56.59
C ILE A 45 -49.17 88.78 57.06
N LYS A 46 -50.13 88.16 57.75
CA LYS A 46 -50.05 86.75 58.16
C LYS A 46 -49.99 85.83 56.93
N GLY A 47 -50.81 86.09 55.92
CA GLY A 47 -50.79 85.37 54.63
C GLY A 47 -49.45 85.49 53.91
N LEU A 48 -48.97 86.72 53.70
CA LEU A 48 -47.68 86.98 53.06
C LEU A 48 -46.50 86.36 53.82
N LYS A 49 -46.56 86.34 55.15
CA LYS A 49 -45.55 85.68 55.98
C LYS A 49 -45.53 84.16 55.77
N SER A 50 -46.71 83.53 55.66
CA SER A 50 -46.79 82.10 55.33
C SER A 50 -46.29 81.80 53.92
N GLU A 51 -46.66 82.61 52.93
CA GLU A 51 -46.23 82.44 51.55
C GLU A 51 -44.70 82.60 51.42
N LYS A 52 -44.12 83.62 52.06
CA LYS A 52 -42.67 83.79 52.13
C LYS A 52 -41.97 82.57 52.74
N ALA A 53 -42.52 82.01 53.82
CA ALA A 53 -41.97 80.80 54.43
C ALA A 53 -42.00 79.61 53.45
N THR A 54 -43.11 79.40 52.73
CA THR A 54 -43.20 78.35 51.71
C THR A 54 -42.25 78.57 50.53
N LEU A 55 -41.99 79.84 50.16
CA LEU A 55 -41.09 80.17 49.07
C LEU A 55 -39.63 79.90 49.45
N GLU A 56 -39.24 80.20 50.69
CA GLU A 56 -37.91 79.87 51.22
C GLU A 56 -37.69 78.35 51.31
N THR A 57 -38.71 77.58 51.75
CA THR A 57 -38.60 76.11 51.77
C THR A 57 -38.48 75.54 50.35
N ASN A 58 -39.31 76.02 49.41
CA ASN A 58 -39.25 75.56 48.01
C ASN A 58 -37.90 75.91 47.36
N LYS A 59 -37.34 77.10 47.68
CA LYS A 59 -36.02 77.49 47.21
C LYS A 59 -34.94 76.55 47.76
N ALA A 60 -34.97 76.26 49.06
CA ALA A 60 -34.02 75.31 49.67
C ALA A 60 -34.10 73.92 49.01
N ASP A 61 -35.32 73.39 48.81
CA ASP A 61 -35.54 72.08 48.16
C ASP A 61 -35.04 72.06 46.70
N LEU A 62 -35.29 73.13 45.94
CA LEU A 62 -34.79 73.26 44.58
C LEU A 62 -33.27 73.32 44.54
N THR A 63 -32.64 74.02 45.49
CA THR A 63 -31.18 74.10 45.59
C THR A 63 -30.59 72.72 45.88
N GLN A 64 -31.18 71.97 46.82
CA GLN A 64 -30.77 70.60 47.13
C GLN A 64 -30.95 69.64 45.95
N LYS A 65 -32.06 69.76 45.21
CA LYS A 65 -32.29 69.00 43.97
C LYS A 65 -31.26 69.34 42.90
N LEU A 66 -30.90 70.61 42.75
CA LEU A 66 -29.89 71.05 41.79
C LEU A 66 -28.52 70.46 42.14
N ASP A 67 -28.11 70.52 43.42
CA ASP A 67 -26.82 70.00 43.88
C ASP A 67 -26.74 68.48 43.74
N SER A 68 -27.81 67.76 44.13
CA SER A 68 -27.88 66.30 43.94
C SER A 68 -27.85 65.92 42.46
N THR A 69 -28.57 66.64 41.58
CA THR A 69 -28.54 66.36 40.14
C THR A 69 -27.17 66.67 39.54
N THR A 70 -26.50 67.71 40.00
CA THR A 70 -25.15 68.08 39.54
C THR A 70 -24.11 67.04 39.95
N THR A 71 -24.23 66.51 41.17
CA THR A 71 -23.32 65.46 41.67
C THR A 71 -23.54 64.12 40.97
N THR A 72 -24.80 63.73 40.72
CA THR A 72 -25.10 62.52 39.94
C THR A 72 -24.63 62.65 38.49
N LEU A 73 -24.84 63.81 37.85
CA LEU A 73 -24.38 64.06 36.49
C LEU A 73 -22.85 63.92 36.36
N ARG A 74 -22.09 64.55 37.27
CA ARG A 74 -20.63 64.40 37.30
C ARG A 74 -20.21 62.94 37.49
N SER A 75 -20.87 62.21 38.39
CA SER A 75 -20.56 60.78 38.59
C SER A 75 -20.88 59.93 37.37
N THR A 76 -21.97 60.24 36.65
CA THR A 76 -22.29 59.53 35.40
C THR A 76 -21.30 59.84 34.29
N GLU A 77 -20.85 61.09 34.18
CA GLU A 77 -19.87 61.52 33.18
C GLU A 77 -18.52 60.83 33.40
N THR A 78 -18.04 60.74 34.65
CA THR A 78 -16.82 60.01 34.97
C THR A 78 -16.95 58.53 34.65
N LYS A 79 -18.07 57.88 35.03
CA LYS A 79 -18.31 56.46 34.72
C LYS A 79 -18.36 56.20 33.22
N LEU A 80 -18.96 57.10 32.45
CA LEU A 80 -19.05 56.98 31.00
C LEU A 80 -17.66 57.14 30.36
N SER A 81 -16.87 58.11 30.82
CA SER A 81 -15.48 58.27 30.41
C SER A 81 -14.66 57.01 30.72
N ASP A 82 -14.71 56.51 31.95
CA ASP A 82 -13.97 55.31 32.37
C ASP A 82 -14.36 54.10 31.52
N LEU A 83 -15.67 53.86 31.35
CA LEU A 83 -16.19 52.77 30.53
C LEU A 83 -15.74 52.88 29.06
N THR A 84 -15.69 54.11 28.53
CA THR A 84 -15.21 54.37 27.16
C THR A 84 -13.74 54.00 27.04
N THR A 85 -12.91 54.40 28.00
CA THR A 85 -11.47 54.05 27.99
C THR A 85 -11.25 52.55 28.14
N GLU A 86 -12.02 51.86 28.99
CA GLU A 86 -11.94 50.42 29.17
C GLU A 86 -12.37 49.68 27.90
N HIS A 87 -13.42 50.16 27.22
CA HIS A 87 -13.89 49.59 25.97
C HIS A 87 -12.83 49.69 24.86
N TYR A 88 -12.17 50.86 24.71
CA TYR A 88 -11.09 51.01 23.74
C TYR A 88 -9.88 50.12 24.06
N LYS A 89 -9.54 49.93 25.34
CA LYS A 89 -8.50 48.98 25.74
C LYS A 89 -8.85 47.55 25.35
N LYS A 90 -10.08 47.10 25.64
CA LYS A 90 -10.55 45.76 25.26
C LYS A 90 -10.56 45.56 23.75
N ILE A 91 -10.94 46.57 22.97
CA ILE A 91 -10.87 46.50 21.50
C ILE A 91 -9.42 46.26 21.05
N ALA A 92 -8.46 47.00 21.60
CA ALA A 92 -7.04 46.84 21.25
C ALA A 92 -6.52 45.43 21.62
N GLU A 93 -6.80 44.96 22.83
CA GLU A 93 -6.42 43.62 23.29
C GLU A 93 -7.04 42.52 22.41
N HIS A 94 -8.32 42.66 22.03
CA HIS A 94 -8.97 41.72 21.12
C HIS A 94 -8.36 41.74 19.72
N ALA A 95 -7.94 42.91 19.22
CA ALA A 95 -7.28 43.02 17.92
C ALA A 95 -5.93 42.28 17.93
N GLU A 96 -5.10 42.49 18.97
CA GLU A 96 -3.82 41.80 19.14
C GLU A 96 -4.00 40.28 19.29
N LEU A 97 -5.00 39.83 20.05
CA LEU A 97 -5.30 38.41 20.19
C LEU A 97 -5.75 37.80 18.87
N MET A 98 -6.57 38.50 18.08
CA MET A 98 -7.01 38.02 16.77
C MET A 98 -5.84 37.89 15.79
N GLU A 99 -4.88 38.82 15.81
CA GLU A 99 -3.66 38.76 15.01
C GLU A 99 -2.81 37.55 15.40
N GLN A 100 -2.54 37.35 16.70
CA GLN A 100 -1.79 36.20 17.19
C GLN A 100 -2.46 34.86 16.88
N VAL A 101 -3.79 34.80 16.95
CA VAL A 101 -4.56 33.60 16.59
C VAL A 101 -4.47 33.35 15.08
N ALA A 102 -4.58 34.39 14.26
CA ALA A 102 -4.45 34.27 12.81
C ALA A 102 -3.05 33.75 12.43
N GLU A 103 -1.98 34.32 12.98
CA GLU A 103 -0.60 33.87 12.75
C GLU A 103 -0.42 32.40 13.16
N LYS A 104 -0.87 32.01 14.36
CA LYS A 104 -0.77 30.63 14.83
C LYS A 104 -1.54 29.66 13.94
N LEU A 105 -2.72 30.06 13.46
CA LEU A 105 -3.54 29.22 12.59
C LEU A 105 -2.87 29.03 11.23
N THR A 106 -2.28 30.09 10.65
CA THR A 106 -1.51 29.97 9.40
C THR A 106 -0.28 29.08 9.56
N ALA A 107 0.48 29.22 10.66
CA ALA A 107 1.62 28.36 10.94
C ALA A 107 1.23 26.89 11.13
N GLN A 108 0.12 26.63 11.82
CA GLN A 108 -0.41 25.28 11.98
C GLN A 108 -0.88 24.67 10.65
N ASP A 109 -1.53 25.45 9.78
CA ASP A 109 -1.95 24.99 8.45
C ASP A 109 -0.74 24.64 7.57
N GLU A 110 0.33 25.44 7.61
CA GLU A 110 1.59 25.14 6.92
C GLU A 110 2.22 23.84 7.44
N GLU A 111 2.26 23.64 8.76
CA GLU A 111 2.80 22.43 9.38
C GLU A 111 1.96 21.19 9.00
N ILE A 112 0.63 21.29 9.05
CA ILE A 112 -0.29 20.22 8.64
C ILE A 112 -0.07 19.86 7.16
N SER A 113 0.07 20.85 6.30
CA SER A 113 0.37 20.64 4.87
C SER A 113 1.71 19.91 4.69
N ALA A 114 2.76 20.36 5.38
CA ALA A 114 4.08 19.71 5.35
C ALA A 114 4.03 18.27 5.88
N LEU A 115 3.29 18.00 6.96
CA LEU A 115 3.11 16.65 7.49
C LEU A 115 2.33 15.75 6.53
N ASN A 116 1.29 16.26 5.87
CA ASN A 116 0.52 15.51 4.88
C ASN A 116 1.36 15.11 3.67
N THR A 117 2.24 16.00 3.17
CA THR A 117 3.16 15.65 2.07
C THR A 117 4.16 14.56 2.47
N LYS A 118 4.71 14.63 3.69
CA LYS A 118 5.60 13.60 4.25
C LYS A 118 4.87 12.27 4.42
N LEU A 119 3.64 12.30 4.93
CA LEU A 119 2.81 11.12 5.11
C LEU A 119 2.49 10.45 3.77
N SER A 120 2.11 11.22 2.76
CA SER A 120 1.89 10.71 1.40
C SER A 120 3.16 10.06 0.82
N THR A 121 4.31 10.72 0.99
CA THR A 121 5.61 10.18 0.54
C THR A 121 5.96 8.87 1.26
N ALA A 122 5.75 8.80 2.58
CA ALA A 122 5.99 7.59 3.37
C ALA A 122 5.04 6.46 2.97
N GLN A 123 3.75 6.75 2.75
CA GLN A 123 2.78 5.77 2.26
C GLN A 123 3.16 5.21 0.89
N ASN A 124 3.61 6.06 -0.04
CA ASN A 124 4.06 5.62 -1.35
C ASN A 124 5.31 4.73 -1.27
N LYS A 125 6.27 5.06 -0.40
CA LYS A 125 7.45 4.21 -0.16
C LYS A 125 7.07 2.86 0.43
N ASN A 126 6.14 2.82 1.39
CA ASN A 126 5.67 1.55 1.95
C ASN A 126 4.98 0.68 0.90
N ARG A 127 4.14 1.27 0.03
CA ARG A 127 3.52 0.54 -1.09
C ARG A 127 4.56 -0.03 -2.07
N ASP A 128 5.62 0.73 -2.37
CA ASP A 128 6.73 0.27 -3.21
C ASP A 128 7.49 -0.89 -2.54
N TYR A 129 7.78 -0.80 -1.24
CA TYR A 129 8.40 -1.90 -0.50
C TYR A 129 7.51 -3.14 -0.46
N ASP A 130 6.21 -3.01 -0.23
CA ASP A 130 5.28 -4.13 -0.27
C ASP A 130 5.26 -4.82 -1.64
N SER A 131 5.34 -4.05 -2.72
CA SER A 131 5.46 -4.59 -4.08
C SER A 131 6.77 -5.36 -4.25
N LYS A 132 7.90 -4.76 -3.87
CA LYS A 132 9.22 -5.40 -3.94
C LYS A 132 9.30 -6.68 -3.13
N ILE A 133 8.69 -6.71 -1.95
CA ILE A 133 8.63 -7.90 -1.09
C ILE A 133 7.83 -9.00 -1.78
N LYS A 134 6.69 -8.68 -2.40
CA LYS A 134 5.90 -9.65 -3.16
C LYS A 134 6.71 -10.23 -4.33
N ASP A 135 7.36 -9.38 -5.11
CA ASP A 135 8.18 -9.79 -6.25
C ASP A 135 9.35 -10.69 -5.82
N LEU A 136 10.05 -10.32 -4.73
CA LEU A 136 11.13 -11.11 -4.16
C LEU A 136 10.63 -12.47 -3.65
N ASN A 137 9.50 -12.52 -2.96
CA ASN A 137 8.92 -13.77 -2.49
C ASN A 137 8.53 -14.70 -3.65
N SER A 138 7.97 -14.15 -4.73
CA SER A 138 7.69 -14.91 -5.94
C SER A 138 8.97 -15.45 -6.58
N LEU A 139 10.01 -14.61 -6.68
CA LEU A 139 11.31 -15.03 -7.22
C LEU A 139 11.95 -16.12 -6.36
N MET A 140 11.88 -16.01 -5.03
CA MET A 140 12.36 -17.04 -4.11
C MET A 140 11.65 -18.36 -4.34
N ALA A 141 10.31 -18.37 -4.40
CA ALA A 141 9.54 -19.58 -4.64
C ALA A 141 9.88 -20.24 -5.99
N ASP A 142 10.12 -19.45 -7.04
CA ASP A 142 10.55 -19.99 -8.34
C ASP A 142 11.97 -20.54 -8.31
N LYS A 143 12.89 -19.91 -7.55
CA LYS A 143 14.25 -20.43 -7.37
C LYS A 143 14.26 -21.71 -6.54
N ASP A 144 13.46 -21.82 -5.49
CA ASP A 144 13.34 -23.02 -4.69
C ASP A 144 12.84 -24.20 -5.55
N ARG A 145 11.81 -23.98 -6.38
CA ARG A 145 11.36 -24.99 -7.35
C ARG A 145 12.45 -25.41 -8.34
N ALA A 146 13.25 -24.45 -8.82
CA ALA A 146 14.34 -24.74 -9.74
C ALA A 146 15.47 -25.53 -9.06
N ILE A 147 15.76 -25.25 -7.79
CA ILE A 147 16.72 -26.01 -6.98
C ILE A 147 16.23 -27.45 -6.80
N ASP A 148 14.96 -27.64 -6.44
CA ASP A 148 14.37 -28.97 -6.29
C ASP A 148 14.43 -29.77 -7.59
N ASP A 149 14.14 -29.12 -8.73
CA ASP A 149 14.22 -29.77 -10.04
C ASP A 149 15.65 -30.21 -10.40
N ILE A 150 16.63 -29.32 -10.18
CA ILE A 150 18.05 -29.64 -10.37
C ILE A 150 18.48 -30.77 -9.44
N GLY A 151 18.02 -30.77 -8.18
CA GLY A 151 18.29 -31.82 -7.20
C GLY A 151 17.83 -33.19 -7.70
N ARG A 152 16.58 -33.30 -8.17
CA ARG A 152 16.04 -34.54 -8.76
C ARG A 152 16.83 -34.99 -9.98
N ARG A 153 17.17 -34.07 -10.88
CA ARG A 153 17.95 -34.38 -12.09
C ARG A 153 19.37 -34.85 -11.76
N LEU A 154 19.97 -34.29 -10.72
CA LEU A 154 21.28 -34.69 -10.23
C LEU A 154 21.22 -36.11 -9.66
N GLU A 155 20.22 -36.40 -8.82
CA GLU A 155 19.99 -37.73 -8.25
C GLU A 155 19.84 -38.79 -9.36
N SER A 156 18.99 -38.54 -10.37
CA SER A 156 18.86 -39.46 -11.52
C SER A 156 20.16 -39.64 -12.30
N ALA A 157 20.94 -38.57 -12.51
CA ALA A 157 22.21 -38.66 -13.21
C ALA A 157 23.28 -39.43 -12.41
N GLU A 158 23.25 -39.36 -11.09
CA GLU A 158 24.12 -40.16 -10.21
C GLU A 158 23.75 -41.64 -10.25
N GLU A 159 22.46 -41.98 -10.22
CA GLU A 159 21.97 -43.36 -10.39
C GLU A 159 22.38 -43.95 -11.74
N ASP A 160 22.18 -43.22 -12.83
CA ASP A 160 22.58 -43.64 -14.19
C ASP A 160 24.09 -43.86 -14.29
N ARG A 161 24.90 -42.96 -13.70
CA ARG A 161 26.35 -43.10 -13.65
C ARG A 161 26.74 -44.38 -12.90
N ASP A 162 26.13 -44.64 -11.76
CA ASP A 162 26.45 -45.81 -10.94
C ASP A 162 26.07 -47.11 -11.65
N HIS A 163 24.93 -47.12 -12.36
CA HIS A 163 24.54 -48.20 -13.24
C HIS A 163 25.57 -48.46 -14.35
N LEU A 164 25.96 -47.41 -15.10
CA LEU A 164 26.96 -47.52 -16.17
C LEU A 164 28.33 -48.02 -15.64
N MET A 165 28.70 -47.63 -14.42
CA MET A 165 29.92 -48.10 -13.78
C MET A 165 29.86 -49.59 -13.43
N LEU A 166 28.71 -50.10 -13.02
CA LEU A 166 28.48 -51.53 -12.78
C LEU A 166 28.52 -52.32 -14.09
N GLU A 167 27.84 -51.87 -15.13
CA GLU A 167 27.87 -52.49 -16.45
C GLU A 167 29.28 -52.54 -17.03
N ARG A 168 30.03 -51.44 -16.91
CA ARG A 168 31.43 -51.38 -17.33
C ARG A 168 32.28 -52.44 -16.61
N LYS A 169 32.12 -52.59 -15.29
CA LYS A 169 32.84 -53.61 -14.51
C LYS A 169 32.48 -55.03 -14.99
N LYS A 170 31.20 -55.29 -15.24
CA LYS A 170 30.72 -56.58 -15.78
C LYS A 170 31.34 -56.88 -17.15
N LEU A 171 31.31 -55.93 -18.08
CA LEU A 171 31.92 -56.10 -19.41
C LEU A 171 33.42 -56.35 -19.36
N ILE A 172 34.15 -55.70 -18.42
CA ILE A 172 35.58 -55.97 -18.22
C ILE A 172 35.80 -57.41 -17.74
N ALA A 173 34.96 -57.91 -16.82
CA ALA A 173 35.04 -59.28 -16.34
C ALA A 173 34.73 -60.31 -17.45
N GLU A 174 33.66 -60.10 -18.21
CA GLU A 174 33.28 -60.94 -19.37
C GLU A 174 34.37 -60.92 -20.44
N LYS A 175 34.97 -59.75 -20.73
CA LYS A 175 36.11 -59.64 -21.65
C LYS A 175 37.30 -60.46 -21.16
N ALA A 176 37.65 -60.37 -19.88
CA ALA A 176 38.75 -61.15 -19.31
C ALA A 176 38.49 -62.67 -19.37
N GLU A 177 37.23 -63.09 -19.22
CA GLU A 177 36.84 -64.50 -19.39
C GLU A 177 36.92 -64.96 -20.84
N LEU A 178 36.44 -64.15 -21.79
CA LEU A 178 36.61 -64.43 -23.22
C LEU A 178 38.08 -64.50 -23.61
N GLU A 179 38.93 -63.61 -23.09
CA GLU A 179 40.38 -63.66 -23.33
C GLU A 179 41.00 -64.97 -22.81
N LYS A 180 40.57 -65.49 -21.66
CA LYS A 180 40.99 -66.82 -21.15
C LYS A 180 40.51 -67.95 -22.07
N GLN A 181 39.26 -67.91 -22.52
CA GLN A 181 38.72 -68.91 -23.45
C GLN A 181 39.48 -68.89 -24.79
N PHE A 182 39.84 -67.71 -25.31
CA PHE A 182 40.67 -67.59 -26.51
C PHE A 182 42.05 -68.20 -26.30
N GLN A 183 42.70 -67.96 -25.15
CA GLN A 183 43.98 -68.58 -24.83
C GLN A 183 43.88 -70.11 -24.78
N ASP A 184 42.84 -70.65 -24.15
CA ASP A 184 42.63 -72.10 -24.10
C ASP A 184 42.39 -72.70 -25.49
N ILE A 185 41.60 -72.05 -26.34
CA ILE A 185 41.41 -72.46 -27.74
C ILE A 185 42.73 -72.46 -28.51
N LEU A 186 43.60 -71.47 -28.29
CA LEU A 186 44.94 -71.46 -28.90
C LEU A 186 45.77 -72.66 -28.46
N VAL A 187 45.75 -73.00 -27.16
CA VAL A 187 46.42 -74.20 -26.62
C VAL A 187 45.81 -75.48 -27.21
N LEU A 188 44.49 -75.59 -27.31
CA LEU A 188 43.81 -76.74 -27.92
C LEU A 188 44.17 -76.90 -29.40
N ARG A 189 44.24 -75.80 -30.16
CA ARG A 189 44.69 -75.83 -31.56
C ARG A 189 46.13 -76.34 -31.67
N GLN A 190 47.02 -75.91 -30.78
CA GLN A 190 48.40 -76.43 -30.72
C GLN A 190 48.42 -77.93 -30.41
N LYS A 191 47.64 -78.39 -29.42
CA LYS A 191 47.53 -79.82 -29.09
C LYS A 191 47.00 -80.65 -30.26
N VAL A 192 45.98 -80.17 -30.99
CA VAL A 192 45.46 -80.84 -32.19
C VAL A 192 46.51 -80.91 -33.29
N GLN A 193 47.25 -79.83 -33.52
CA GLN A 193 48.36 -79.84 -34.49
C GLN A 193 49.45 -80.84 -34.10
N GLN A 194 49.83 -80.91 -32.81
CA GLN A 194 50.78 -81.91 -32.31
C GLN A 194 50.27 -83.33 -32.54
N LEU A 195 49.01 -83.62 -32.19
CA LEU A 195 48.38 -84.92 -32.43
C LEU A 195 48.31 -85.27 -33.93
N GLN A 196 48.06 -84.29 -34.81
CA GLN A 196 48.11 -84.53 -36.26
C GLN A 196 49.52 -84.88 -36.72
N VAL A 197 50.55 -84.19 -36.22
CA VAL A 197 51.95 -84.54 -36.51
C VAL A 197 52.26 -85.95 -36.00
N GLU A 198 51.87 -86.30 -34.78
CA GLU A 198 52.05 -87.63 -34.21
C GLU A 198 51.31 -88.72 -34.99
N LEU A 199 50.09 -88.45 -35.46
CA LEU A 199 49.35 -89.38 -36.32
C LEU A 199 50.02 -89.56 -37.68
N THR A 200 50.53 -88.50 -38.29
CA THR A 200 51.29 -88.63 -39.55
C THR A 200 52.62 -89.34 -39.34
N ALA A 201 53.30 -89.11 -38.22
CA ALA A 201 54.51 -89.82 -37.83
C ALA A 201 54.21 -91.30 -37.57
N SER A 202 53.13 -91.61 -36.85
CA SER A 202 52.66 -92.97 -36.59
C SER A 202 52.28 -93.70 -37.88
N ARG A 203 51.51 -93.06 -38.77
CA ARG A 203 51.19 -93.60 -40.11
C ARG A 203 52.45 -93.81 -40.95
N LYS A 204 53.41 -92.89 -40.91
CA LYS A 204 54.70 -93.05 -41.60
C LYS A 204 55.53 -94.21 -41.04
N LEU A 205 55.58 -94.38 -39.72
CA LEU A 205 56.23 -95.52 -39.07
C LEU A 205 55.53 -96.84 -39.44
N GLU A 206 54.20 -96.84 -39.49
CA GLU A 206 53.42 -98.01 -39.94
C GLU A 206 53.68 -98.33 -41.42
N TRP A 207 53.79 -97.32 -42.28
CA TRP A 207 54.18 -97.50 -43.69
C TRP A 207 55.63 -97.97 -43.86
N LEU A 208 56.54 -97.55 -42.98
CA LEU A 208 57.89 -98.11 -42.90
C LEU A 208 57.85 -99.58 -42.46
N ARG A 209 56.99 -99.94 -41.50
CA ARG A 209 56.79 -101.32 -41.04
C ARG A 209 56.14 -102.23 -42.09
N ARG A 210 55.27 -101.67 -42.94
CA ARG A 210 54.61 -102.34 -44.08
C ARG A 210 55.42 -102.30 -45.38
N GLY A 211 56.61 -101.69 -45.41
CA GLY A 211 57.54 -101.74 -46.54
C GLY A 211 57.22 -100.85 -47.75
N PHE A 212 56.34 -99.84 -47.62
CA PHE A 212 55.84 -99.07 -48.77
C PHE A 212 56.87 -98.04 -49.34
N TYR A 213 57.94 -97.72 -48.61
CA TYR A 213 58.97 -96.75 -49.02
C TYR A 213 60.24 -97.39 -49.65
N GLY A 214 60.18 -98.65 -50.10
CA GLY A 214 61.27 -99.35 -50.78
C GLY A 214 61.24 -99.30 -52.32
N GLY A 215 60.29 -98.59 -52.93
CA GLY A 215 60.08 -98.60 -54.39
C GLY A 215 60.97 -97.66 -55.23
N ALA A 216 61.79 -96.81 -54.59
CA ALA A 216 62.55 -95.74 -55.26
C ALA A 216 63.96 -96.14 -55.74
N ARG A 217 64.18 -97.41 -56.10
CA ARG A 217 65.40 -97.89 -56.77
C ARG A 217 65.09 -98.57 -58.10
N LYS A 218 64.59 -97.81 -59.09
CA LYS A 218 64.66 -98.20 -60.51
C LYS A 218 64.99 -96.97 -61.37
N LYS A 219 66.15 -97.02 -62.05
CA LYS A 219 66.73 -95.99 -62.93
C LYS A 219 65.89 -95.81 -64.20
N GLY A 220 65.82 -94.57 -64.71
CA GLY A 220 64.90 -94.11 -65.77
C GLY A 220 65.03 -94.77 -67.16
N GLY A 221 66.09 -95.52 -67.44
CA GLY A 221 66.30 -96.18 -68.75
C GLY A 221 65.37 -97.37 -69.04
N SER A 222 64.80 -98.02 -68.01
CA SER A 222 63.93 -99.19 -68.18
C SER A 222 62.43 -98.83 -68.28
N ARG A 223 62.07 -97.54 -68.19
CA ARG A 223 60.69 -97.06 -68.24
C ARG A 223 60.27 -96.62 -69.66
N LEU A 224 61.21 -96.62 -70.61
CA LEU A 224 61.04 -96.15 -71.99
C LEU A 224 60.66 -97.25 -73.01
N MET A 225 60.74 -98.53 -72.63
CA MET A 225 60.42 -99.66 -73.52
C MET A 225 58.97 -100.19 -73.40
N GLY A 226 58.12 -99.53 -72.59
CA GLY A 226 56.73 -99.94 -72.35
C GLY A 226 55.67 -99.06 -73.01
N MET A 227 56.06 -98.07 -73.83
CA MET A 227 55.08 -97.26 -74.56
C MET A 227 54.64 -97.97 -75.83
N SER A 228 53.57 -98.76 -75.73
CA SER A 228 52.73 -99.04 -76.89
C SER A 228 51.24 -99.10 -76.50
N LYS A 229 50.50 -98.13 -77.03
CA LYS A 229 49.05 -98.13 -77.31
C LYS A 229 48.10 -98.07 -76.10
N LYS A 230 47.51 -96.89 -75.86
CA LYS A 230 46.14 -96.57 -76.29
C LYS A 230 45.77 -95.14 -75.88
N SER A 231 45.38 -94.34 -76.86
CA SER A 231 44.60 -93.12 -76.66
C SER A 231 43.20 -93.48 -76.15
N GLN A 232 42.65 -92.72 -75.20
CA GLN A 232 41.26 -92.24 -75.31
C GLN A 232 41.12 -90.90 -74.57
N SER A 233 40.86 -89.90 -75.40
CA SER A 233 40.31 -88.59 -75.05
C SER A 233 38.88 -88.74 -74.50
N LYS A 234 38.55 -87.95 -73.47
CA LYS A 234 37.19 -87.45 -73.16
C LYS A 234 37.34 -86.16 -72.35
N THR A 235 37.43 -85.01 -73.04
CA THR A 235 36.34 -84.03 -73.25
C THR A 235 35.77 -83.46 -71.95
N VAL A 236 36.23 -82.24 -71.67
CA VAL A 236 35.63 -81.23 -70.80
C VAL A 236 34.32 -80.75 -71.41
N SER A 237 33.27 -80.60 -70.60
CA SER A 237 32.08 -79.81 -70.94
C SER A 237 31.96 -78.66 -69.93
N PRO A 238 32.10 -77.39 -70.35
CA PRO A 238 31.70 -76.24 -69.56
C PRO A 238 30.40 -75.71 -70.16
N ASN A 239 29.25 -75.92 -69.53
CA ASN A 239 28.03 -75.13 -69.76
C ASN A 239 26.98 -75.50 -68.72
N ALA A 240 26.86 -74.68 -67.68
CA ALA A 240 25.69 -74.61 -66.83
C ALA A 240 25.49 -73.14 -66.42
N ASP A 241 25.08 -72.32 -67.38
CA ASP A 241 24.50 -71.01 -67.09
C ASP A 241 23.14 -71.24 -66.42
N LEU A 242 23.14 -71.19 -65.09
CA LEU A 242 21.93 -71.11 -64.28
C LEU A 242 21.61 -69.63 -64.08
N ASN A 243 20.46 -69.19 -64.58
CA ASN A 243 19.97 -67.85 -64.31
C ASN A 243 19.37 -67.83 -62.89
N VAL A 244 20.01 -67.13 -61.96
CA VAL A 244 19.62 -67.08 -60.54
C VAL A 244 19.21 -65.65 -60.19
N GLU A 245 17.94 -65.45 -59.84
CA GLU A 245 17.48 -64.18 -59.27
C GLU A 245 17.52 -64.26 -57.74
N VAL A 246 18.30 -63.37 -57.14
CA VAL A 246 18.36 -63.20 -55.68
C VAL A 246 17.38 -62.09 -55.28
N ARG A 247 16.34 -62.45 -54.54
CA ARG A 247 15.42 -61.45 -53.95
C ARG A 247 16.06 -60.81 -52.71
N ARG A 248 15.64 -59.59 -52.38
CA ARG A 248 16.21 -58.75 -51.29
C ARG A 248 16.00 -59.35 -49.87
N ASP A 249 15.25 -60.44 -49.77
CA ASP A 249 14.96 -61.25 -48.59
C ASP A 249 15.78 -62.56 -48.50
N GLY A 250 16.71 -62.81 -49.44
CA GLY A 250 17.72 -63.87 -49.35
C GLY A 250 17.25 -65.28 -49.78
N THR A 251 16.06 -65.42 -50.37
CA THR A 251 15.57 -66.72 -50.87
C THR A 251 15.89 -66.94 -52.35
N VAL A 252 16.24 -68.18 -52.72
CA VAL A 252 16.69 -68.56 -54.09
C VAL A 252 15.66 -69.49 -54.73
N LYS A 253 15.19 -69.15 -55.94
CA LYS A 253 14.33 -70.02 -56.77
C LYS A 253 14.92 -70.19 -58.17
N ILE A 254 14.93 -71.43 -58.68
CA ILE A 254 15.40 -71.79 -60.02
C ILE A 254 14.19 -71.84 -60.95
N VAL A 255 14.16 -71.02 -62.00
CA VAL A 255 13.05 -70.98 -62.97
C VAL A 255 13.48 -71.65 -64.28
N PRO A 256 12.72 -72.62 -64.83
CA PRO A 256 13.00 -73.18 -66.14
C PRO A 256 12.67 -72.16 -67.26
N ILE A 257 13.59 -72.03 -68.23
CA ILE A 257 13.45 -71.19 -69.42
C ILE A 257 12.24 -71.60 -70.27
N GLN A 258 11.30 -70.68 -70.47
CA GLN A 258 10.20 -70.81 -71.42
C GLN A 258 10.53 -70.07 -72.73
N THR A 259 10.36 -70.77 -73.84
CA THR A 259 10.66 -70.30 -75.20
C THR A 259 9.37 -69.76 -75.85
N ASN A 260 9.30 -68.44 -76.00
CA ASN A 260 8.60 -67.55 -76.96
C ASN A 260 7.21 -67.84 -77.60
N LEU A 261 6.48 -66.70 -77.74
CA LEU A 261 5.46 -66.24 -78.73
C LEU A 261 3.95 -66.31 -78.35
N PRO A 262 3.06 -65.42 -78.87
CA PRO A 262 3.10 -63.95 -78.99
C PRO A 262 1.73 -63.29 -78.55
N PRO A 263 1.48 -61.97 -78.71
CA PRO A 263 0.65 -61.16 -77.80
C PRO A 263 -0.80 -60.96 -78.26
N ASN A 264 -1.68 -60.67 -77.29
CA ASN A 264 -2.94 -59.91 -77.40
C ASN A 264 -3.27 -59.48 -75.96
N GLY A 265 -3.57 -58.24 -75.59
CA GLY A 265 -4.14 -57.14 -76.33
C GLY A 265 -5.23 -56.53 -75.44
N VAL A 266 -4.90 -55.37 -74.86
CA VAL A 266 -5.80 -54.33 -74.35
C VAL A 266 -6.55 -54.55 -73.01
N THR A 267 -6.25 -53.61 -72.11
CA THR A 267 -6.89 -53.10 -70.88
C THR A 267 -8.40 -52.80 -71.02
N PRO A 268 -9.16 -52.44 -69.95
CA PRO A 268 -8.79 -51.87 -68.64
C PRO A 268 -8.90 -52.80 -67.43
#